data_AF-A0A1F4VIU7-F1
#
_entry.id   AF-A0A1F4VIU7-F1
#
_cell.length_a   1.000
_cell.length_b   1.000
_cell.length_c   1.000
_cell.angle_alpha   90.00
_cell.angle_beta   90.00
_cell.angle_gamma   90.00
#
_symmetry.space_group_name_H-M   'P 1'
#
loop_
_entity.id
_entity.type
_entity.pdbx_description
1 polymer ?
#
loop_
_entity_poly.entity_id
_entity_poly.type
_entity_poly.pdbx_seq_one_letter_code
_entity_poly.pdbx_strand_id
1 'polypeptide(L)'
;MENYKIYTSPIVFDEFWYVLLGILKVKLGNEKNTIYNLIQKATKNVLSMEGLNIAVVDLDQKELLNVLEIMYKFKLRPRDAIIVKIMKKTKIKFIVSFDKDFDKVSGISRIY
;
A
#
# COMPACT_ATOMS: atom_id res chain seq x y z
N MET A 1 -15.95 -18.01 14.17
CA MET A 1 -15.60 -16.73 13.53
C MET A 1 -14.62 -17.05 12.42
N GLU A 2 -14.88 -16.62 11.19
CA GLU A 2 -13.92 -16.83 10.11
C GLU A 2 -12.61 -16.11 10.44
N ASN A 3 -11.49 -16.85 10.45
CA ASN A 3 -10.17 -16.30 10.70
C ASN A 3 -9.68 -15.58 9.45
N TYR A 4 -9.90 -14.26 9.37
CA TYR A 4 -9.29 -13.43 8.34
C TYR A 4 -7.84 -13.10 8.73
N LYS A 5 -6.95 -13.09 7.73
CA LYS A 5 -5.58 -12.59 7.89
C LYS A 5 -5.48 -11.25 7.20
N ILE A 6 -4.98 -10.25 7.92
CA ILE A 6 -4.82 -8.88 7.41
C ILE A 6 -3.39 -8.72 6.95
N TYR A 7 -3.21 -8.11 5.77
CA TYR A 7 -1.92 -7.87 5.17
C TYR A 7 -1.77 -6.41 4.76
N THR A 8 -0.56 -5.89 4.92
CA THR A 8 -0.07 -4.66 4.26
C THR A 8 1.24 -4.97 3.55
N SER A 9 1.81 -4.01 2.83
CA SER A 9 3.08 -4.16 2.13
C SER A 9 3.95 -2.91 2.30
N PRO A 10 5.29 -3.01 2.25
CA PRO A 10 6.17 -1.84 2.31
C PRO A 10 5.84 -0.74 1.28
N ILE A 11 5.29 -1.09 0.10
CA ILE A 11 4.87 -0.10 -0.90
C ILE A 11 3.70 0.78 -0.44
N VAL A 12 2.84 0.27 0.43
CA VAL A 12 1.76 1.06 1.06
C VAL A 12 2.37 2.08 2.03
N PHE A 13 3.41 1.68 2.77
CA PHE A 13 4.13 2.59 3.65
C PHE A 13 4.91 3.67 2.88
N ASP A 14 5.45 3.37 1.69
CA ASP A 14 6.06 4.38 0.82
C ASP A 14 5.06 5.51 0.49
N GLU A 15 3.84 5.18 0.03
CA GLU A 15 2.82 6.20 -0.27
C GLU A 15 2.36 6.92 1.00
N PHE A 16 2.10 6.17 2.07
CA PHE A 16 1.69 6.71 3.36
C PHE A 16 2.70 7.74 3.89
N TRP A 17 3.99 7.40 3.91
CA TRP A 17 5.04 8.30 4.36
C TRP A 17 5.21 9.48 3.42
N TYR A 18 5.18 9.26 2.10
CA TYR A 18 5.30 10.35 1.12
C TYR A 18 4.21 11.41 1.32
N VAL A 19 2.94 10.98 1.43
CA VAL A 19 1.80 11.88 1.64
C VAL A 19 1.89 12.56 3.01
N LEU A 20 2.15 11.80 4.08
CA LEU A 20 2.26 12.34 5.42
C LEU A 20 3.41 13.36 5.55
N LEU A 21 4.58 13.05 4.97
CA LEU A 21 5.71 13.98 4.90
C LEU A 21 5.34 15.28 4.20
N GLY A 22 4.64 15.21 3.07
CA GLY A 22 4.16 16.39 2.35
C GLY A 22 3.28 17.28 3.23
N ILE A 23 2.28 16.69 3.89
CA ILE A 23 1.36 17.40 4.78
C ILE A 23 2.11 18.03 5.96
N LEU A 24 3.00 17.27 6.61
CA LEU A 24 3.73 17.75 7.78
C LEU A 24 4.72 18.86 7.44
N LYS A 25 5.40 18.80 6.29
CA LYS A 25 6.29 19.87 5.83
C LYS A 25 5.55 21.18 5.58
N VAL A 26 4.34 21.11 5.01
CA VAL A 26 3.49 22.30 4.83
C VAL A 26 3.08 22.91 6.17
N LYS A 27 2.76 22.07 7.16
CA LYS A 27 2.27 22.53 8.47
C LYS A 27 3.37 23.00 9.42
N LEU A 28 4.53 22.33 9.42
CA LEU A 28 5.58 22.48 10.42
C LEU A 28 6.90 23.05 9.85
N GLY A 29 6.95 23.32 8.54
CA GLY A 29 8.17 23.77 7.87
C GLY A 29 9.32 22.78 8.01
N ASN A 30 10.43 23.24 8.61
CA ASN A 30 11.69 22.50 8.72
C ASN A 30 11.94 21.88 10.11
N GLU A 31 10.92 21.70 10.94
CA GLU A 31 11.04 21.03 12.24
C GLU A 31 11.30 19.52 12.12
N LYS A 32 12.53 19.14 11.72
CA LYS A 32 12.90 17.76 11.38
C LYS A 32 12.60 16.76 12.52
N ASN A 33 12.90 17.11 13.77
CA ASN A 33 12.67 16.23 14.91
C ASN A 33 11.17 16.00 15.17
N THR A 34 10.38 17.07 15.12
CA THR A 34 8.91 16.98 15.26
C THR A 34 8.32 16.12 14.15
N ILE A 35 8.73 16.34 12.89
CA ILE A 35 8.28 15.56 11.73
C ILE A 35 8.64 14.08 11.89
N TYR A 36 9.88 13.78 12.26
CA TYR A 36 10.34 12.40 12.51
C TYR A 36 9.49 11.71 13.58
N ASN A 37 9.29 12.36 14.73
CA ASN A 37 8.51 11.81 15.84
C ASN A 37 7.06 11.53 15.44
N LEU A 38 6.44 12.41 14.65
CA LEU A 38 5.08 12.24 14.16
C LEU A 38 4.95 11.08 13.16
N ILE A 39 5.89 10.95 12.22
CA ILE A 39 5.91 9.82 11.28
C ILE A 39 6.14 8.51 12.01
N GLN A 40 7.07 8.48 12.96
CA GLN A 40 7.33 7.29 13.76
C GLN A 40 6.10 6.89 14.58
N LYS A 41 5.43 7.85 15.23
CA LYS A 41 4.19 7.61 15.98
C LYS A 41 3.08 7.07 15.07
N ALA A 42 2.84 7.70 13.92
CA ALA A 42 1.81 7.27 12.99
C ALA A 42 2.08 5.87 12.43
N THR A 43 3.34 5.57 12.10
CA THR A 43 3.74 4.23 11.64
C THR A 43 3.56 3.17 12.71
N LYS A 44 3.94 3.46 13.97
CA LYS A 44 3.73 2.55 15.11
C LYS A 44 2.25 2.23 15.31
N ASN A 45 1.36 3.22 15.17
CA ASN A 45 -0.08 3.02 15.30
C ASN A 45 -0.65 2.07 14.22
N VAL A 46 -0.16 2.16 12.97
CA VAL A 46 -0.57 1.22 11.91
C VAL A 46 -0.05 -0.18 12.23
N LEU A 47 1.22 -0.30 12.63
CA LEU A 47 1.85 -1.58 12.94
C LEU A 47 1.32 -2.25 14.19
N SER A 48 0.67 -1.52 15.10
CA SER A 48 0.05 -2.08 16.30
C SER A 48 -1.33 -2.70 16.05
N MET A 49 -1.83 -2.69 14.80
CA MET A 49 -3.11 -3.32 14.48
C MET A 49 -3.02 -4.84 14.65
N GLU A 50 -3.89 -5.39 15.49
CA GLU A 50 -3.91 -6.81 15.81
C GLU A 50 -4.10 -7.67 14.53
N GLY A 51 -3.27 -8.71 14.39
CA GLY A 51 -3.33 -9.62 13.23
C GLY A 51 -2.81 -9.02 11.91
N LEU A 52 -2.21 -7.82 11.92
CA LEU A 52 -1.56 -7.25 10.74
C LEU A 52 -0.26 -7.99 10.41
N ASN A 53 -0.17 -8.47 9.18
CA ASN A 53 1.04 -9.08 8.62
C ASN A 53 1.63 -8.17 7.53
N ILE A 54 2.95 -8.23 7.35
CA ILE A 54 3.62 -7.53 6.25
C ILE A 54 3.90 -8.54 5.13
N ALA A 55 3.22 -8.38 4.00
CA ALA A 55 3.49 -9.10 2.77
C ALA A 55 4.73 -8.49 2.10
N VAL A 56 5.90 -9.05 2.44
CA VAL A 56 7.15 -8.79 1.73
C VAL A 56 7.20 -9.73 0.54
N VAL A 57 7.24 -9.16 -0.66
CA VAL A 57 7.20 -9.93 -1.90
C VAL A 57 8.27 -9.41 -2.83
N ASP A 58 9.25 -10.24 -3.11
CA ASP A 58 10.25 -9.95 -4.13
C ASP A 58 9.60 -10.02 -5.51
N LEU A 59 9.82 -8.99 -6.32
CA LEU A 59 9.42 -8.95 -7.72
C LEU A 59 10.66 -9.10 -8.58
N ASP A 60 10.67 -10.12 -9.44
CA ASP A 60 11.74 -10.27 -10.43
C ASP A 60 11.57 -9.29 -11.61
N GLN A 61 12.54 -9.29 -12.53
CA GLN A 61 12.53 -8.41 -13.70
C GLN A 61 11.28 -8.59 -14.58
N LYS A 62 10.85 -9.83 -14.81
CA LYS A 62 9.65 -10.13 -15.61
C LYS A 62 8.39 -9.64 -14.92
N GLU A 63 8.36 -9.74 -13.60
CA GLU A 63 7.26 -9.28 -12.77
C GLU A 63 7.16 -7.76 -12.73
N LEU A 64 8.29 -7.05 -12.72
CA LEU A 64 8.32 -5.59 -12.89
C LEU A 64 7.82 -5.16 -14.27
N LEU A 65 8.16 -5.87 -15.34
CA LEU A 65 7.58 -5.60 -16.66
C LEU A 65 6.06 -5.85 -16.67
N ASN A 66 5.59 -6.90 -15.99
CA ASN A 66 4.16 -7.16 -15.84
C ASN A 66 3.43 -6.07 -15.02
N VAL A 67 4.11 -5.35 -14.12
CA VAL A 67 3.53 -4.17 -13.46
C VAL A 67 3.17 -3.10 -14.49
N LEU A 68 4.02 -2.86 -15.49
CA LEU A 68 3.72 -1.88 -16.56
C LEU A 68 2.47 -2.27 -17.35
N GLU A 69 2.30 -3.57 -17.63
CA GLU A 69 1.09 -4.08 -18.28
C GLU A 69 -0.15 -3.87 -17.41
N ILE A 70 -0.05 -4.08 -16.09
CA ILE A 70 -1.13 -3.83 -15.12
C ILE A 70 -1.48 -2.34 -15.11
N MET A 71 -0.48 -1.46 -15.06
CA MET A 71 -0.68 0.00 -15.13
C MET A 71 -1.46 0.38 -16.39
N TYR A 72 -1.01 -0.08 -17.56
CA TYR A 72 -1.65 0.22 -18.83
C TYR A 72 -3.08 -0.34 -18.89
N LYS A 73 -3.26 -1.62 -18.56
CA LYS A 73 -4.55 -2.32 -18.68
C LYS A 73 -5.62 -1.74 -17.77
N PHE A 74 -5.26 -1.40 -16.54
CA PHE A 74 -6.22 -0.95 -15.53
C PHE A 74 -6.16 0.56 -15.27
N LYS A 75 -5.30 1.29 -15.98
CA LYS A 75 -5.06 2.73 -15.81
C LYS A 75 -4.66 3.11 -14.39
N LEU A 76 -3.86 2.25 -13.76
CA LEU A 76 -3.40 2.41 -12.38
C LEU A 76 -2.08 3.17 -12.33
N ARG A 77 -1.87 3.91 -11.23
CA ARG A 77 -0.58 4.52 -10.91
C ARG A 77 0.42 3.40 -10.55
N PRO A 78 1.74 3.68 -10.61
CA PRO A 78 2.76 2.67 -10.37
C PRO A 78 2.61 1.92 -9.05
N ARG A 79 2.37 2.65 -7.94
CA ARG A 79 2.21 2.05 -6.61
C ARG A 79 1.01 1.10 -6.53
N ASP A 80 -0.13 1.54 -7.06
CA ASP A 80 -1.36 0.74 -7.10
C ASP A 80 -1.19 -0.52 -7.96
N ALA A 81 -0.49 -0.41 -9.10
CA ALA A 81 -0.17 -1.56 -9.94
C ALA A 81 0.80 -2.55 -9.29
N ILE A 82 1.78 -2.06 -8.51
CA ILE A 82 2.66 -2.91 -7.70
C ILE A 82 1.85 -3.64 -6.63
N ILE A 83 0.93 -2.96 -5.94
CA ILE A 83 0.02 -3.58 -4.96
C ILE A 83 -0.79 -4.69 -5.63
N VAL A 84 -1.37 -4.45 -6.80
CA VAL A 84 -2.08 -5.48 -7.58
C VAL A 84 -1.18 -6.66 -7.92
N LYS A 85 0.07 -6.42 -8.31
CA LYS A 85 1.03 -7.49 -8.62
C LYS A 85 1.33 -8.35 -7.39
N ILE A 86 1.55 -7.71 -6.24
CA ILE A 86 1.76 -8.35 -4.94
C ILE A 86 0.53 -9.20 -4.57
N MET A 87 -0.67 -8.65 -4.67
CA MET A 87 -1.92 -9.37 -4.41
C MET A 87 -2.08 -10.60 -5.29
N LYS A 88 -1.83 -10.47 -6.60
CA LYS A 88 -1.87 -11.60 -7.54
C LYS A 88 -0.85 -12.68 -7.20
N LYS A 89 0.39 -12.30 -6.86
CA LYS A 89 1.46 -13.24 -6.49
C LYS A 89 1.17 -13.98 -5.18
N THR A 90 0.58 -13.29 -4.22
CA THR A 90 0.21 -13.83 -2.89
C THR A 90 -1.17 -14.48 -2.86
N LYS A 91 -1.91 -14.43 -3.98
CA LYS A 91 -3.30 -14.91 -4.10
C LYS A 91 -4.27 -14.22 -3.14
N ILE A 92 -3.95 -13.01 -2.67
CA ILE A 92 -4.87 -12.16 -1.91
C ILE A 92 -5.89 -11.58 -2.89
N LYS A 93 -7.17 -11.80 -2.63
CA LYS A 93 -8.27 -11.40 -3.52
C LYS A 93 -9.03 -10.17 -3.03
N PHE A 94 -8.89 -9.82 -1.76
CA PHE A 94 -9.64 -8.73 -1.15
C PHE A 94 -8.71 -7.58 -0.81
N ILE A 95 -9.11 -6.36 -1.15
CA ILE A 95 -8.38 -5.14 -0.77
C ILE A 95 -9.31 -4.22 0.02
N VAL A 96 -8.85 -3.74 1.17
CA VAL A 96 -9.53 -2.66 1.90
C VAL A 96 -8.99 -1.34 1.38
N SER A 97 -9.81 -0.59 0.64
CA SER A 97 -9.40 0.68 0.05
C SER A 97 -10.60 1.57 -0.25
N PHE A 98 -10.40 2.88 -0.11
CA PHE A 98 -11.34 3.90 -0.58
C PHE A 98 -11.20 4.20 -2.08
N ASP A 99 -10.11 3.75 -2.71
CA ASP A 99 -9.86 3.99 -4.13
C ASP A 99 -10.67 3.03 -5.00
N LYS A 100 -11.64 3.57 -5.74
CA LYS A 100 -12.52 2.81 -6.63
C LYS A 100 -11.80 2.29 -7.88
N ASP A 101 -10.58 2.73 -8.17
CA ASP A 101 -9.84 2.25 -9.32
C ASP A 101 -9.50 0.75 -9.23
N PHE A 102 -9.43 0.19 -8.01
CA PHE A 102 -9.27 -1.25 -7.82
C PHE A 102 -10.48 -2.08 -8.27
N ASP A 103 -11.67 -1.49 -8.39
CA ASP A 103 -12.88 -2.19 -8.87
C ASP A 103 -12.74 -2.64 -10.34
N LYS A 104 -11.82 -2.02 -11.09
CA LYS A 104 -11.51 -2.37 -12.48
C LYS A 104 -10.63 -3.62 -12.60
N VAL A 105 -10.02 -4.07 -11.51
CA VAL A 105 -8.97 -5.11 -11.54
C VAL A 105 -9.59 -6.50 -11.41
N SER A 106 -9.63 -7.22 -12.54
CA SER A 106 -10.10 -8.61 -12.57
C SER A 106 -9.33 -9.50 -11.57
N GLY A 107 -10.08 -10.25 -10.77
CA GLY A 107 -9.57 -11.16 -9.74
C GLY A 107 -9.32 -10.52 -8.36
N ILE A 108 -9.57 -9.21 -8.23
CA ILE A 108 -9.52 -8.48 -6.96
C ILE A 108 -10.91 -7.89 -6.67
N SER A 109 -11.30 -7.91 -5.40
CA SER A 109 -12.54 -7.34 -4.90
C SER A 109 -12.21 -6.32 -3.81
N ARG A 110 -12.66 -5.09 -3.99
CA ARG A 110 -12.53 -4.04 -2.97
C ARG A 110 -13.60 -4.20 -1.90
N ILE A 111 -13.22 -4.08 -0.64
CA ILE A 111 -14.11 -4.06 0.52
C ILE A 111 -13.96 -2.68 1.17
N TYR A 112 -15.08 -2.03 1.46
CA TYR A 112 -15.16 -0.69 2.05
C TYR A 112 -16.48 -0.56 2.82
#